data_AF-A0A5N6WCA2-F1
#
_entry.id   AF-A0A5N6WCA2-F1
#
_cell.length_a   1.000
_cell.length_b   1.000
_cell.length_c   1.000
_cell.angle_alpha   90.00
_cell.angle_beta   90.00
_cell.angle_gamma   90.00
#
_symmetry.space_group_name_H-M   'P 1'
#
loop_
_entity.id
_entity.type
_entity.pdbx_description
1 polymer ?
#
loop_
_entity_poly.entity_id
_entity_poly.type
_entity_poly.pdbx_seq_one_letter_code
_entity_poly.pdbx_strand_id
1 'polypeptide(L)'
;MVKHNKPFSAPKDQFHIVPNRGLPEGRSLSGSVYLKPDILSIHRRSDPDQARAVAMHWWVYQDGLPVEQCARSKLQSLTDRIQQETRFSILVGFGVGLIQMQPVTTNTEVQYEPNNTIISWSTMTASDETLLEIPQDVEATLKDIVIEIEQLHVDAALGQ
;
A
#
# COMPACT_ATOMS: atom_id res chain seq x y z
N MET A 1 8.26 -11.48 14.98
CA MET A 1 8.54 -12.85 15.47
C MET A 1 7.71 -13.84 14.65
N VAL A 2 8.28 -14.38 13.57
CA VAL A 2 7.66 -15.46 12.78
C VAL A 2 7.80 -16.75 13.59
N LYS A 3 6.75 -17.14 14.32
CA LYS A 3 6.75 -18.42 15.04
C LYS A 3 6.50 -19.55 14.03
N HIS A 4 7.57 -20.24 13.65
CA HIS A 4 7.60 -21.62 13.15
C HIS A 4 6.35 -22.10 12.41
N ASN A 5 6.24 -21.77 11.12
CA ASN A 5 5.32 -22.42 10.17
C ASN A 5 3.84 -22.54 10.60
N LYS A 6 3.42 -21.76 11.61
CA LYS A 6 2.04 -21.71 12.10
C LYS A 6 1.44 -20.41 11.60
N PRO A 7 0.38 -20.49 10.78
CA PRO A 7 -0.21 -19.29 10.25
C PRO A 7 -0.85 -18.46 11.37
N PHE A 8 -0.72 -17.14 11.24
CA PHE A 8 -1.26 -16.18 12.20
C PHE A 8 -2.77 -16.00 11.94
N SER A 9 -3.59 -16.16 12.97
CA SER A 9 -5.04 -15.94 12.86
C SER A 9 -5.37 -14.46 12.92
N ALA A 10 -6.13 -13.97 11.95
CA ALA A 10 -6.72 -12.64 11.93
C ALA A 10 -8.26 -12.75 11.85
N PRO A 11 -9.02 -11.80 12.42
CA PRO A 11 -10.46 -11.73 12.25
C PRO A 11 -10.83 -11.46 10.78
N LYS A 12 -11.80 -12.19 10.24
CA LYS A 12 -12.27 -12.01 8.86
C LYS A 12 -12.85 -10.61 8.60
N ASP A 13 -13.33 -9.93 9.63
CA ASP A 13 -13.93 -8.60 9.50
C ASP A 13 -12.93 -7.50 9.16
N GLN A 14 -11.61 -7.76 9.24
CA GLN A 14 -10.62 -6.81 8.73
C GLN A 14 -10.84 -6.45 7.26
N PHE A 15 -11.48 -7.32 6.47
CA PHE A 15 -11.88 -7.02 5.08
C PHE A 15 -13.02 -6.00 4.95
N HIS A 16 -13.71 -5.68 6.05
CA HIS A 16 -14.85 -4.77 6.08
C HIS A 16 -14.57 -3.48 6.87
N ILE A 17 -13.43 -3.43 7.56
CA ILE A 17 -12.95 -2.24 8.24
C ILE A 17 -12.27 -1.36 7.18
N VAL A 18 -13.03 -0.40 6.65
CA VAL A 18 -12.45 0.77 5.99
C VAL A 18 -12.01 1.72 7.12
N PRO A 19 -10.88 2.44 7.01
CA PRO A 19 -10.59 3.52 7.94
C PRO A 19 -11.85 4.40 8.15
N ASN A 20 -12.27 4.57 9.40
CA ASN A 20 -13.46 5.33 9.81
C ASN A 20 -14.85 4.74 9.43
N ARG A 21 -14.97 3.47 9.03
CA ARG A 21 -16.27 2.77 9.01
C ARG A 21 -16.26 1.57 9.94
N GLY A 22 -17.22 1.56 10.87
CA GLY A 22 -17.52 0.39 11.70
C GLY A 22 -18.12 -0.77 10.89
N LEU A 23 -18.30 -1.91 11.55
CA LEU A 23 -18.97 -3.08 10.99
C LEU A 23 -20.39 -2.71 10.51
N PRO A 24 -20.79 -3.08 9.28
CA PRO A 24 -22.16 -2.94 8.82
C PRO A 24 -23.13 -3.70 9.74
N GLU A 25 -24.32 -3.14 10.00
CA GLU A 25 -25.36 -3.81 10.80
C GLU A 25 -25.69 -5.19 10.22
N GLY A 26 -25.82 -6.19 11.11
CA GLY A 26 -26.18 -7.57 10.74
C GLY A 26 -25.02 -8.50 10.38
N ARG A 27 -23.75 -8.08 10.51
CA ARG A 27 -22.58 -8.98 10.34
C ARG A 27 -22.07 -9.51 11.68
N SER A 28 -21.80 -10.82 11.73
CA SER A 28 -21.29 -11.54 12.90
C SER A 28 -19.76 -11.60 12.88
N LEU A 29 -19.14 -11.39 14.04
CA LEU A 29 -17.68 -11.41 14.31
C LEU A 29 -17.01 -12.79 14.16
N SER A 30 -17.61 -13.71 13.41
CA SER A 30 -17.22 -15.12 13.39
C SER A 30 -16.38 -15.48 12.18
N GLY A 31 -15.19 -16.02 12.43
CA GLY A 31 -14.30 -16.57 11.41
C GLY A 31 -12.84 -16.18 11.63
N SER A 32 -11.96 -17.18 11.53
CA SER A 32 -10.51 -16.98 11.51
C SER A 32 -9.99 -17.14 10.09
N VAL A 33 -9.11 -16.23 9.69
CA VAL A 33 -8.32 -16.34 8.47
C VAL A 33 -6.85 -16.34 8.84
N TYR A 34 -6.04 -16.98 8.02
CA TYR A 34 -4.66 -17.32 8.30
C TYR A 34 -3.75 -16.56 7.35
N LEU A 35 -2.71 -15.91 7.88
CA LEU A 35 -1.73 -15.22 7.04
C LEU A 35 -0.63 -16.19 6.63
N LYS A 36 -0.48 -16.40 5.31
CA LYS A 36 0.61 -17.15 4.71
C LYS A 36 1.64 -16.16 4.15
N PRO A 37 2.83 -15.99 4.77
CA PRO A 37 3.84 -15.05 4.30
C PRO A 37 4.40 -15.43 2.93
N ASP A 38 4.67 -14.42 2.11
CA ASP A 38 5.42 -14.54 0.88
C ASP A 38 6.90 -14.22 1.11
N ILE A 39 7.72 -15.28 1.14
CA ILE A 39 9.15 -15.17 1.41
C ILE A 39 9.88 -14.35 0.34
N LEU A 40 9.38 -14.34 -0.91
CA LEU A 40 9.99 -13.59 -2.00
C LEU A 40 9.75 -12.07 -1.88
N SER A 41 8.78 -11.66 -1.07
CA SER A 41 8.47 -10.25 -0.81
C SER A 41 9.13 -9.68 0.44
N ILE A 42 9.97 -10.48 1.11
CA ILE A 42 10.63 -10.06 2.35
C ILE A 42 11.61 -8.93 2.04
N HIS A 43 11.43 -7.81 2.73
CA HIS A 43 12.37 -6.69 2.72
C HIS A 43 12.55 -6.13 4.13
N ARG A 44 13.66 -5.43 4.33
CA ARG A 44 13.92 -4.70 5.58
C ARG A 44 13.12 -3.40 5.55
N ARG A 45 12.43 -3.08 6.65
CA ARG A 45 11.87 -1.74 6.86
C ARG A 45 13.01 -0.77 7.15
N SER A 46 13.02 0.38 6.48
CA SER A 46 14.05 1.43 6.58
C SER A 46 14.05 2.23 7.90
N ASP A 47 13.55 1.64 8.99
CA ASP A 47 13.52 2.27 10.30
C ASP A 47 14.92 2.23 10.95
N PRO A 48 15.54 3.39 11.27
CA PRO A 48 16.91 3.44 11.78
C PRO A 48 17.05 2.84 13.18
N ASP A 49 15.99 2.88 14.00
CA ASP A 49 16.05 2.45 15.40
C ASP A 49 15.59 1.00 15.61
N GLN A 50 14.90 0.41 14.61
CA GLN A 50 14.39 -0.96 14.72
C GLN A 50 14.49 -1.74 13.41
N ALA A 51 15.42 -2.71 13.37
CA ALA A 51 15.50 -3.67 12.28
C ALA A 51 14.28 -4.61 12.28
N ARG A 52 13.31 -4.34 11.40
CA ARG A 52 12.12 -5.18 11.19
C ARG A 52 12.10 -5.69 9.74
N ALA A 53 11.75 -6.96 9.56
CA ALA A 53 11.44 -7.52 8.26
C ALA A 53 9.92 -7.42 8.00
N VAL A 54 9.57 -6.99 6.80
CA VAL A 54 8.19 -6.89 6.30
C VAL A 54 8.03 -7.88 5.15
N ALA A 55 6.87 -8.53 5.08
CA ALA A 55 6.53 -9.45 4.01
C ALA A 55 5.07 -9.25 3.62
N MET A 56 4.79 -9.32 2.33
CA MET A 56 3.44 -9.53 1.82
C MET A 56 2.93 -10.91 2.26
N HIS A 57 1.62 -11.08 2.25
CA HIS A 57 1.01 -12.35 2.62
C HIS A 57 -0.26 -12.63 1.81
N TRP A 58 -0.56 -13.92 1.66
CA TRP A 58 -1.89 -14.37 1.27
C TRP A 58 -2.74 -14.59 2.51
N TRP A 59 -4.04 -14.43 2.33
CA TRP A 59 -5.03 -14.75 3.34
C TRP A 59 -5.67 -16.08 2.94
N VAL A 60 -5.57 -17.06 3.82
CA VAL A 60 -6.02 -18.43 3.58
C VAL A 60 -6.93 -18.92 4.71
N TYR A 61 -7.76 -19.92 4.43
CA TYR A 61 -8.48 -20.67 5.45
C TYR A 61 -7.56 -21.69 6.11
N GLN A 62 -8.06 -22.40 7.13
CA GLN A 62 -7.27 -23.38 7.88
C GLN A 62 -6.74 -24.53 7.02
N ASP A 63 -7.49 -24.90 5.98
CA ASP A 63 -7.12 -25.89 4.97
C ASP A 63 -6.09 -25.37 3.95
N GLY A 64 -5.68 -24.10 4.07
CA GLY A 64 -4.73 -23.46 3.16
C GLY A 64 -5.37 -22.91 1.88
N LEU A 65 -6.69 -23.04 1.71
CA LEU A 65 -7.38 -22.49 0.54
C LEU A 65 -7.45 -20.96 0.60
N PRO A 66 -7.30 -20.26 -0.53
CA PRO A 66 -7.42 -18.80 -0.55
C PRO A 66 -8.76 -18.30 -0.04
N VAL A 67 -8.72 -17.25 0.78
CA VAL A 67 -9.90 -16.49 1.14
C VAL A 67 -10.35 -15.65 -0.05
N GLU A 68 -11.64 -15.66 -0.35
CA GLU A 68 -12.21 -14.96 -1.51
C GLU A 68 -11.93 -13.44 -1.48
N GLN A 69 -11.87 -12.85 -0.30
CA GLN A 69 -11.59 -11.42 -0.12
C GLN A 69 -10.10 -11.08 -0.34
N CYS A 70 -9.21 -12.05 -0.49
CA CYS A 70 -7.79 -11.82 -0.69
C CYS A 70 -7.48 -11.34 -2.12
N ALA A 71 -7.25 -10.04 -2.28
CA ALA A 71 -6.90 -9.46 -3.58
C ALA A 71 -5.64 -10.10 -4.20
N ARG A 72 -4.61 -10.40 -3.38
CA ARG A 72 -3.38 -11.06 -3.85
C ARG A 72 -3.64 -12.45 -4.43
N SER A 73 -4.49 -13.25 -3.77
CA SER A 73 -4.87 -14.57 -4.27
C SER A 73 -5.69 -14.49 -5.56
N LYS A 74 -6.59 -13.51 -5.66
CA LYS A 74 -7.36 -13.25 -6.88
C LYS A 74 -6.46 -12.87 -8.06
N LEU A 75 -5.48 -12.00 -7.84
CA LEU A 75 -4.52 -11.60 -8.87
C LEU A 75 -3.63 -12.78 -9.30
N GLN A 76 -3.16 -13.60 -8.35
CA GLN A 76 -2.39 -14.81 -8.66
C GLN A 76 -3.21 -15.77 -9.53
N SER A 77 -4.46 -16.06 -9.13
CA SER A 77 -5.35 -16.94 -9.90
C SER A 77 -5.59 -16.44 -11.33
N LEU A 78 -5.78 -15.13 -11.50
CA LEU A 78 -5.95 -14.51 -12.81
C LEU A 78 -4.69 -14.64 -13.68
N THR A 79 -3.52 -14.32 -13.11
CA THR A 79 -2.24 -14.40 -13.84
C THR A 79 -1.86 -15.83 -14.18
N ASP A 80 -2.07 -16.79 -13.27
CA ASP A 80 -1.86 -18.22 -13.53
C ASP A 80 -2.73 -18.72 -14.67
N ARG A 81 -4.02 -18.33 -14.67
CA ARG A 81 -4.96 -18.72 -15.72
C ARG A 81 -4.54 -18.18 -17.09
N ILE A 82 -4.14 -16.91 -17.15
CA ILE A 82 -3.67 -16.28 -18.39
C ILE A 82 -2.42 -17.00 -18.91
N GLN A 83 -1.47 -17.29 -18.03
CA GLN A 83 -0.25 -18.02 -18.39
C GLN A 83 -0.55 -19.45 -18.86
N GLN A 84 -1.50 -20.15 -18.25
CA GLN A 84 -1.88 -21.51 -18.62
C GLN A 84 -2.58 -21.55 -19.98
N GLU A 85 -3.53 -20.63 -20.22
CA GLU A 85 -4.35 -20.59 -21.42
C GLU A 85 -3.60 -20.01 -22.63
N THR A 86 -2.70 -19.04 -22.41
CA THR A 86 -2.09 -18.26 -23.51
C THR A 86 -0.58 -18.46 -23.63
N ARG A 87 0.08 -19.00 -22.61
CA ARG A 87 1.56 -19.03 -22.46
C ARG A 87 2.23 -17.65 -22.41
N PHE A 88 1.46 -16.56 -22.32
CA PHE A 88 1.96 -15.21 -22.13
C PHE A 88 1.87 -14.75 -20.68
N SER A 89 2.80 -13.88 -20.30
CA SER A 89 2.78 -13.16 -19.03
C SER A 89 2.35 -11.71 -19.26
N ILE A 90 1.74 -11.09 -18.24
CA ILE A 90 1.33 -9.69 -18.27
C ILE A 90 2.33 -8.84 -17.51
N LEU A 91 2.77 -7.75 -18.12
CA LEU A 91 3.51 -6.67 -17.46
C LEU A 91 2.55 -5.51 -17.20
N VAL A 92 2.56 -4.98 -15.97
CA VAL A 92 1.71 -3.86 -15.56
C VAL A 92 2.60 -2.73 -15.05
N GLY A 93 2.57 -1.59 -15.74
CA GLY A 93 3.06 -0.31 -15.22
C GLY A 93 1.90 0.52 -14.66
N PHE A 94 2.15 1.28 -13.60
CA PHE A 94 1.16 2.16 -12.99
C PHE A 94 1.83 3.43 -12.44
N GLY A 95 1.08 4.53 -12.40
CA GLY A 95 1.46 5.75 -11.70
C GLY A 95 0.74 5.85 -10.36
N VAL A 96 1.40 6.42 -9.35
CA VAL A 96 0.80 6.73 -8.06
C VAL A 96 0.87 8.24 -7.85
N GLY A 97 -0.30 8.88 -7.81
CA GLY A 97 -0.43 10.28 -7.41
C GLY A 97 -0.58 10.39 -5.90
N LEU A 98 0.15 11.33 -5.30
CA LEU A 98 0.10 11.64 -3.87
C LEU A 98 -0.20 13.13 -3.73
N ILE A 99 -1.03 13.54 -2.76
CA ILE A 99 -1.26 14.95 -2.47
C ILE A 99 -0.69 15.27 -1.09
N GLN A 100 0.29 16.16 -1.05
CA GLN A 100 0.83 16.69 0.19
C GLN A 100 -0.07 17.80 0.74
N MET A 101 -0.54 17.59 1.97
CA MET A 101 -1.41 18.53 2.68
C MET A 101 -0.81 18.91 4.03
N GLN A 102 -1.10 20.13 4.47
CA GLN A 102 -0.75 20.66 5.78
C GLN A 102 -2.00 20.90 6.63
N PRO A 103 -1.93 20.66 7.95
CA PRO A 103 -3.02 20.97 8.85
C PRO A 103 -3.12 22.49 9.08
N VAL A 104 -4.33 23.03 8.95
CA VAL A 104 -4.67 24.41 9.26
C VAL A 104 -5.69 24.41 10.40
N THR A 105 -5.38 25.09 11.50
CA THR A 105 -6.28 25.13 12.67
C THR A 105 -7.13 26.39 12.63
N THR A 106 -8.45 26.22 12.56
CA THR A 106 -9.42 27.32 12.51
C THR A 106 -10.50 27.08 13.55
N ASN A 107 -10.67 28.00 14.51
CA ASN A 107 -11.75 27.95 15.52
C ASN A 107 -11.94 26.58 16.20
N THR A 108 -10.85 25.91 16.60
CA THR A 108 -10.78 24.57 17.23
C THR A 108 -10.91 23.35 16.31
N GLU A 109 -11.13 23.54 15.01
CA GLU A 109 -11.12 22.46 14.01
C GLU A 109 -9.80 22.42 13.26
N VAL A 110 -9.31 21.21 12.97
CA VAL A 110 -8.15 20.98 12.09
C VAL A 110 -8.68 20.68 10.69
N GLN A 111 -8.44 21.58 9.77
CA GLN A 111 -8.65 21.40 8.34
C GLN A 111 -7.32 21.05 7.65
N TYR A 112 -7.38 20.60 6.41
CA TYR A 112 -6.19 20.29 5.62
C TYR A 112 -6.23 21.05 4.31
N GLU A 113 -5.14 21.71 3.99
CA GLU A 113 -4.97 22.47 2.75
C GLU A 113 -3.72 21.96 2.01
N PRO A 114 -3.67 22.03 0.67
CA PRO A 114 -2.47 21.67 -0.08
C PRO A 114 -1.25 22.49 0.34
N ASN A 115 -0.07 21.88 0.23
CA ASN A 115 1.19 22.54 0.59
C ASN A 115 1.63 23.63 -0.40
N ASN A 116 1.09 23.63 -1.62
CA ASN A 116 1.32 24.67 -2.61
C ASN A 116 0.01 25.35 -3.03
N THR A 117 0.13 26.55 -3.60
CA THR A 117 -0.99 27.38 -4.07
C THR A 117 -0.96 27.59 -5.58
N ILE A 118 0.08 27.09 -6.25
CA ILE A 118 0.31 27.24 -7.68
C ILE A 118 0.45 25.84 -8.27
N ILE A 119 -0.24 25.59 -9.38
CA ILE A 119 -0.08 24.37 -10.16
C ILE A 119 1.18 24.52 -11.02
N SER A 120 2.09 23.57 -10.89
CA SER A 120 3.39 23.57 -11.55
C SER A 120 3.62 22.26 -12.33
N TRP A 121 2.59 21.78 -13.04
CA TRP A 121 2.68 20.54 -13.84
C TRP A 121 3.94 20.52 -14.73
N SER A 122 4.76 19.47 -14.58
CA SER A 122 6.03 19.30 -15.30
C SER A 122 7.02 20.47 -15.18
N THR A 123 6.86 21.31 -14.14
CA THR A 123 7.72 22.45 -13.81
C THR A 123 7.96 22.48 -12.29
N MET A 124 8.75 23.42 -11.81
CA MET A 124 9.03 23.56 -10.37
C MET A 124 9.18 25.04 -10.03
N THR A 125 8.42 25.51 -9.05
CA THR A 125 8.62 26.83 -8.45
C THR A 125 9.61 26.74 -7.28
N ALA A 126 10.15 27.88 -6.83
CA ALA A 126 11.00 27.90 -5.63
C ALA A 126 10.27 27.39 -4.37
N SER A 127 8.95 27.55 -4.31
CA SER A 127 8.14 26.99 -3.22
C SER A 127 8.06 25.47 -3.31
N ASP A 128 7.92 24.92 -4.51
CA ASP A 128 7.86 23.45 -4.72
C ASP A 128 9.17 22.75 -4.35
N GLU A 129 10.32 23.44 -4.48
CA GLU A 129 11.63 22.91 -4.06
C GLU A 129 11.63 22.52 -2.56
N THR A 130 10.90 23.27 -1.73
CA THR A 130 10.78 22.96 -0.29
C THR A 130 9.95 21.71 0.00
N LEU A 131 9.23 21.19 -0.99
CA LEU A 131 8.37 20.01 -0.87
C LEU A 131 9.03 18.73 -1.39
N LEU A 132 10.27 18.82 -1.89
CA LEU A 132 11.00 17.70 -2.50
C LEU A 132 11.52 16.66 -1.49
N GLU A 133 11.60 16.99 -0.21
CA GLU A 133 12.11 16.07 0.82
C GLU A 133 11.30 14.77 0.85
N ILE A 134 9.96 14.86 0.88
CA ILE A 134 9.10 13.67 0.94
C ILE A 134 9.23 12.80 -0.34
N PRO A 135 9.13 13.33 -1.57
CA PRO A 135 9.32 12.54 -2.77
C PRO A 135 10.71 11.90 -2.89
N GLN A 136 11.76 12.60 -2.46
CA GLN A 136 13.13 12.07 -2.46
C GLN A 136 13.29 10.92 -1.45
N ASP A 137 12.71 11.05 -0.26
CA ASP A 137 12.71 9.98 0.74
C ASP A 137 11.90 8.76 0.28
N VAL A 138 10.77 8.99 -0.41
CA VAL A 138 9.98 7.92 -1.03
C VAL A 138 10.80 7.20 -2.10
N GLU A 139 11.46 7.94 -2.99
CA GLU A 139 12.33 7.37 -4.02
C GLU A 139 13.45 6.53 -3.40
N ALA A 140 14.17 7.07 -2.43
CA ALA A 140 15.24 6.37 -1.73
C ALA A 140 14.72 5.09 -1.04
N THR A 141 13.57 5.17 -0.37
CA THR A 141 12.96 4.03 0.33
C THR A 141 12.49 2.94 -0.64
N LEU A 142 11.87 3.31 -1.77
CA LEU A 142 11.42 2.36 -2.79
C LEU A 142 12.62 1.66 -3.44
N LYS A 143 13.69 2.40 -3.72
CA LYS A 143 14.94 1.84 -4.23
C LYS A 143 15.58 0.84 -3.27
N ASP A 144 15.55 1.13 -1.97
CA ASP A 144 16.05 0.23 -0.91
C ASP A 144 15.30 -1.12 -0.88
N ILE A 145 14.06 -1.16 -1.36
CA ILE A 145 13.25 -2.39 -1.50
C ILE A 145 13.18 -2.91 -2.94
N VAL A 146 14.10 -2.46 -3.80
CA VAL A 146 14.27 -2.91 -5.20
C VAL A 146 13.04 -2.58 -6.07
N ILE A 147 12.37 -1.47 -5.78
CA ILE A 147 11.35 -0.88 -6.64
C ILE A 147 11.96 0.33 -7.33
N GLU A 148 12.18 0.21 -8.65
CA GLU A 148 12.71 1.29 -9.47
C GLU A 148 11.59 2.22 -9.93
N ILE A 149 11.76 3.52 -9.71
CA ILE A 149 10.85 4.55 -10.22
C ILE A 149 11.34 4.98 -11.60
N GLU A 150 10.48 4.89 -12.61
CA GLU A 150 10.82 5.37 -13.96
C GLU A 150 10.74 6.90 -14.06
N GLN A 151 9.71 7.50 -13.45
CA GLN A 151 9.46 8.94 -13.51
C GLN A 151 8.86 9.44 -12.20
N LEU A 152 9.34 10.61 -11.76
CA LEU A 152 8.80 11.39 -10.65
C LEU A 152 8.58 12.83 -11.15
N HIS A 153 7.37 13.36 -10.99
CA HIS A 153 7.01 14.70 -11.45
C HIS A 153 5.84 15.29 -10.65
N VAL A 154 5.75 16.61 -10.64
CA VAL A 154 4.59 17.38 -10.15
C VAL A 154 3.45 17.26 -11.16
N ASP A 155 2.23 17.03 -10.66
CA ASP A 155 1.04 16.83 -11.48
C ASP A 155 0.10 18.06 -11.44
N ALA A 156 -1.09 17.94 -12.03
CA ALA A 156 -2.00 19.05 -12.27
C ALA A 156 -2.81 19.49 -11.03
N ALA A 157 -2.79 18.74 -9.92
CA ALA A 157 -3.50 19.12 -8.70
C ALA A 157 -2.58 19.82 -7.70
N LEU A 158 -3.16 20.72 -6.89
CA LEU A 158 -2.43 21.36 -5.80
C LEU A 158 -1.95 20.31 -4.79
N GLY A 159 -0.66 20.37 -4.46
CA GLY A 159 0.06 19.47 -3.56
C GLY A 159 0.48 18.15 -4.21
N GLN A 160 0.26 17.96 -5.53
CA GLN A 160 0.46 16.69 -6.21
C GLN A 160 1.81 16.54 -6.92
#